data_AF-A0A431TXM9-F1
#
_entry.id   AF-A0A431TXM9-F1
#
_cell.length_a   1.000
_cell.length_b   1.000
_cell.length_c   1.000
_cell.angle_alpha   90.00
_cell.angle_beta   90.00
_cell.angle_gamma   90.00
#
_symmetry.space_group_name_H-M   'P 1'
#
loop_
_entity.id
_entity.type
_entity.pdbx_description
1 polymer ?
#
loop_
_entity_poly.entity_id
_entity_poly.type
_entity_poly.pdbx_seq_one_letter_code
_entity_poly.pdbx_strand_id
1 'polypeptide(L)'
;MWARHIARAEVREGRKIVPGAGHVFFYTRLKVKPYVGSHNRSYTQLYLHVRRLSDLPVGRSVKLPDSAVAVSGFMAVQWPNDFSDISGTVTRLSADTLSPKLDLRLQYTVRDSRRALRRRLVFQHDTAYFRRKK
;
A
#
# COMPACT_ATOMS: atom_id res chain seq x y z
N MET A 1 2.72 -5.18 -27.76
CA MET A 1 2.30 -3.79 -27.42
C MET A 1 2.41 -3.61 -25.90
N TRP A 2 3.24 -2.68 -25.41
CA TRP A 2 3.72 -2.65 -24.02
C TRP A 2 2.75 -1.90 -23.09
N ALA A 3 2.35 -2.52 -21.97
CA ALA A 3 1.57 -1.85 -20.93
C ALA A 3 2.50 -1.00 -20.04
N ARG A 4 2.32 0.33 -20.04
CA ARG A 4 3.04 1.22 -19.11
C ARG A 4 2.45 1.06 -17.71
N HIS A 5 3.29 0.61 -16.77
CA HIS A 5 2.92 0.45 -15.36
C HIS A 5 3.52 1.60 -14.56
N ILE A 6 2.69 2.37 -13.85
CA ILE A 6 3.16 3.40 -12.92
C ILE A 6 2.86 2.90 -11.51
N ALA A 7 3.90 2.79 -10.68
CA ALA A 7 3.79 2.38 -9.29
C ALA A 7 4.30 3.50 -8.38
N ARG A 8 3.52 3.88 -7.35
CA ARG A 8 3.87 4.93 -6.37
C ARG A 8 3.68 4.38 -4.95
N ALA A 9 4.66 4.59 -4.07
CA ALA A 9 4.64 4.14 -2.68
C ALA A 9 5.04 5.29 -1.74
N GLU A 10 4.16 5.67 -0.81
CA GLU A 10 4.35 6.85 0.06
C GLU A 10 3.80 6.62 1.46
N VAL A 11 4.37 7.29 2.46
CA VAL A 11 3.81 7.33 3.82
C VAL A 11 2.95 8.57 3.98
N ARG A 12 1.72 8.40 4.49
CA ARG A 12 0.86 9.50 4.94
C ARG A 12 0.73 9.43 6.45
N GLU A 13 1.27 10.43 7.14
CA GLU A 13 1.03 10.63 8.57
C GLU A 13 -0.27 11.42 8.77
N GLY A 14 -1.15 10.92 9.63
CA GLY A 14 -2.33 11.66 10.06
C GLY A 14 -1.94 12.89 10.90
N ARG A 15 -2.61 14.02 10.64
CA ARG A 15 -2.49 15.33 11.33
C ARG A 15 -2.29 15.23 12.84
N LYS A 16 -1.36 16.06 13.37
CA LYS A 16 -1.03 16.39 14.78
C LYS A 16 -1.00 15.19 15.72
N ILE A 17 0.17 14.89 16.27
CA ILE A 17 0.43 13.80 17.23
C ILE A 17 -0.60 13.83 18.38
N VAL A 18 -1.68 13.08 18.21
CA VAL A 18 -2.55 12.59 19.27
C VAL A 18 -2.04 11.18 19.57
N PRO A 19 -1.77 10.82 20.82
CA PRO A 19 -1.38 9.46 21.18
C PRO A 19 -2.39 8.45 20.61
N GLY A 20 -1.99 7.66 19.61
CA GLY A 20 -2.89 6.74 18.88
C GLY A 20 -2.95 6.92 17.36
N ALA A 21 -2.30 7.94 16.79
CA ALA A 21 -2.25 8.13 15.34
C ALA A 21 -1.35 7.06 14.65
N GLY A 22 -1.96 6.17 13.87
CA GLY A 22 -1.27 5.15 13.07
C GLY A 22 -0.57 5.71 11.82
N HIS A 23 0.37 4.93 11.30
CA HIS A 23 1.01 5.17 10.00
C HIS A 23 0.18 4.52 8.89
N VAL A 24 -0.07 5.26 7.81
CA VAL A 24 -0.71 4.70 6.61
C VAL A 24 0.29 4.69 5.46
N PHE A 25 0.67 3.49 5.05
CA PHE A 25 1.50 3.25 3.88
C PHE A 25 0.61 3.06 2.66
N PHE A 26 0.84 3.85 1.62
CA PHE A 26 0.00 3.88 0.42
C PHE A 26 0.76 3.34 -0.79
N TYR A 27 0.16 2.38 -1.50
CA TYR A 27 0.69 1.85 -2.75
C TYR A 27 -0.38 1.93 -3.85
N THR A 28 -0.04 2.56 -4.98
CA THR A 28 -0.87 2.53 -6.19
C THR A 28 -0.14 1.84 -7.32
N ARG A 29 -0.83 0.95 -8.02
CA ARG A 29 -0.40 0.39 -9.31
C ARG A 29 -1.40 0.76 -10.38
N LEU A 30 -0.98 1.57 -11.35
CA LEU A 30 -1.73 1.84 -12.56
C LEU A 30 -1.30 0.86 -13.66
N LYS A 31 -2.27 0.22 -14.31
CA LYS A 31 -2.07 -0.60 -15.52
C LYS A 31 -2.86 0.02 -16.66
N VAL A 32 -2.14 0.46 -17.69
CA VAL A 32 -2.72 1.02 -18.92
C VAL A 32 -2.61 -0.04 -20.02
N LYS A 33 -3.74 -0.47 -20.58
CA LYS A 33 -3.75 -1.33 -21.77
C LYS A 33 -3.78 -0.45 -23.04
N PRO A 34 -3.01 -0.78 -24.08
CA PRO A 34 -3.09 -0.05 -25.35
C PRO A 34 -4.31 -0.51 -26.19
N TYR A 35 -5.24 0.43 -26.45
CA TYR A 35 -6.39 0.54 -27.39
C TYR A 35 -7.12 -0.73 -27.91
N VAL A 36 -8.46 -0.86 -27.88
CA VAL A 36 -9.52 -0.01 -28.49
C VAL A 36 -10.74 0.13 -27.53
N GLY A 37 -11.09 1.35 -27.08
CA GLY A 37 -12.30 1.62 -26.27
C GLY A 37 -12.09 2.52 -25.05
N SER A 38 -13.17 3.16 -24.57
CA SER A 38 -13.19 4.18 -23.49
C SER A 38 -12.90 3.67 -22.06
N HIS A 39 -12.67 2.37 -21.87
CA HIS A 39 -12.58 1.70 -20.55
C HIS A 39 -11.19 1.11 -20.23
N ASN A 40 -10.11 1.80 -20.61
CA ASN A 40 -8.77 1.19 -20.72
C ASN A 40 -7.80 1.43 -19.54
N ARG A 41 -8.26 1.97 -18.41
CA ARG A 41 -7.42 2.21 -17.23
C ARG A 41 -7.91 1.39 -16.05
N SER A 42 -7.07 0.47 -15.58
CA SER A 42 -7.28 -0.18 -14.29
C SER A 42 -6.23 0.29 -13.31
N TYR A 43 -6.63 0.68 -12.10
CA TYR A 43 -5.69 0.95 -11.03
C TYR A 43 -6.06 0.17 -9.77
N THR A 44 -5.03 -0.21 -9.03
CA THR A 44 -5.11 -0.94 -7.78
C THR A 44 -4.51 -0.04 -6.72
N GLN A 45 -5.27 0.25 -5.66
CA GLN A 45 -4.77 0.98 -4.49
C GLN A 45 -4.77 0.06 -3.28
N LEU A 46 -3.69 0.12 -2.51
CA LEU A 46 -3.52 -0.60 -1.27
C LEU A 46 -3.09 0.38 -0.19
N TYR A 47 -3.73 0.26 0.97
CA TYR A 47 -3.45 0.99 2.19
C TYR A 47 -3.05 -0.04 3.25
N LEU A 48 -1.83 0.09 3.76
CA LEU A 48 -1.35 -0.67 4.89
C LEU A 48 -1.36 0.27 6.09
N HIS A 49 -2.27 -0.01 7.02
CA HIS A 49 -2.44 0.73 8.28
C HIS A 49 -1.63 0.03 9.35
N VAL A 50 -0.72 0.76 9.97
CA VAL A 50 0.16 0.25 11.00
C VAL A 50 0.02 1.14 12.22
N ARG A 51 -0.37 0.59 13.37
CA ARG A 51 -0.60 1.40 14.57
C ARG A 51 0.66 2.16 15.00
N ARG A 52 1.82 1.51 15.04
CA ARG A 52 3.14 2.15 15.19
C ARG A 52 4.15 1.41 14.33
N LEU A 53 5.09 2.12 13.71
CA LEU A 53 6.12 1.47 12.91
C LEU A 53 7.01 0.50 13.74
N SER A 54 7.08 0.69 15.06
CA SER A 54 7.70 -0.25 16.01
C SER A 54 7.01 -1.62 16.07
N ASP A 55 5.71 -1.67 15.76
CA ASP A 55 4.91 -2.90 15.79
C ASP A 55 5.22 -3.81 14.59
N LEU A 56 5.97 -3.28 13.60
CA LEU A 56 6.61 -4.05 12.53
C LEU A 56 8.12 -4.20 12.85
N PRO A 57 8.52 -5.18 13.67
CA PRO A 57 9.93 -5.42 13.96
C PRO A 57 10.73 -5.70 12.69
N VAL A 58 11.93 -5.15 12.62
CA VAL A 58 12.81 -5.30 11.45
C VAL A 58 13.20 -6.77 11.30
N GLY A 59 13.09 -7.30 10.09
CA GLY A 59 13.44 -8.67 9.73
C GLY A 59 12.40 -9.73 10.11
N ARG A 60 11.37 -9.38 10.90
CA ARG A 60 10.32 -10.32 11.32
C ARG A 60 9.02 -10.08 10.55
N SER A 61 8.45 -11.16 10.04
CA SER A 61 7.16 -11.13 9.35
C SER A 61 6.01 -11.08 10.34
N VAL A 62 5.11 -10.13 10.15
CA VAL A 62 3.78 -10.08 10.79
C VAL A 62 2.78 -10.73 9.85
N LYS A 63 2.01 -11.70 10.35
CA LYS A 63 1.01 -12.45 9.58
C LYS A 63 -0.36 -11.77 9.72
N LEU A 64 -1.06 -11.60 8.61
CA LEU A 64 -2.41 -11.01 8.60
C LEU A 64 -3.50 -12.08 8.71
N PRO A 65 -4.64 -11.77 9.35
CA PRO A 65 -4.95 -10.50 10.05
C PRO A 65 -4.17 -10.35 11.37
N ASP A 66 -3.79 -9.13 11.71
CA ASP A 66 -3.06 -8.79 12.95
C ASP A 66 -3.68 -7.55 13.60
N SER A 67 -3.57 -7.43 14.93
CA SER A 67 -4.14 -6.31 15.69
C SER A 67 -3.42 -4.96 15.47
N ALA A 68 -2.13 -5.00 15.13
CA ALA A 68 -1.31 -3.80 14.91
C ALA A 68 -1.23 -3.41 13.42
N VAL A 69 -1.62 -4.32 12.53
CA VAL A 69 -1.48 -4.15 11.07
C VAL A 69 -2.77 -4.54 10.37
N ALA A 70 -3.38 -3.57 9.69
CA ALA A 70 -4.53 -3.80 8.83
C ALA A 70 -4.20 -3.44 7.38
N VAL A 71 -4.84 -4.14 6.44
CA VAL A 71 -4.71 -3.84 5.01
C VAL A 71 -6.10 -3.58 4.46
N SER A 72 -6.22 -2.52 3.67
CA SER A 72 -7.41 -2.26 2.86
C SER A 72 -6.99 -1.82 1.46
N GLY A 73 -7.94 -1.76 0.54
CA GLY A 73 -7.67 -1.35 -0.82
C GLY A 73 -8.76 -1.78 -1.77
N PHE A 74 -8.61 -1.39 -3.03
CA PHE A 74 -9.56 -1.68 -4.07
C PHE A 74 -8.90 -1.73 -5.44
N MET A 75 -9.60 -2.35 -6.39
CA MET A 75 -9.26 -2.29 -7.81
C MET A 75 -10.38 -1.57 -8.55
N ALA A 76 -10.05 -0.51 -9.26
CA ALA A 76 -10.97 0.22 -10.11
C ALA A 76 -10.62 -0.01 -11.58
N VAL A 77 -11.66 -0.34 -12.36
CA VAL A 77 -11.62 -0.38 -13.83
C VAL A 77 -12.70 0.54 -14.39
N GLN A 78 -13.91 0.42 -13.83
CA GLN A 78 -15.07 1.28 -14.12
C GLN A 78 -15.71 1.72 -12.79
N TRP A 79 -15.88 0.77 -11.87
CA TRP A 79 -16.24 0.99 -10.47
C TRP A 79 -15.18 0.37 -9.54
N PRO A 80 -14.89 0.98 -8.38
CA PRO A 80 -14.01 0.40 -7.38
C PRO A 80 -14.60 -0.90 -6.85
N ASN A 81 -13.75 -1.91 -6.67
CA ASN A 81 -14.09 -3.18 -6.04
C ASN A 81 -13.11 -3.41 -4.91
N ASP A 82 -13.63 -3.41 -3.69
CA ASP A 82 -12.82 -3.54 -2.49
C ASP A 82 -12.17 -4.92 -2.41
N PHE A 83 -11.03 -4.96 -1.73
CA PHE A 83 -10.37 -6.21 -1.40
C PHE A 83 -11.11 -6.87 -0.23
N SER A 84 -11.37 -8.18 -0.35
CA SER A 84 -11.81 -9.03 0.75
C SER A 84 -10.80 -10.13 1.02
N ASP A 85 -10.99 -10.89 2.12
CA ASP A 85 -10.22 -12.08 2.46
C ASP A 85 -8.70 -11.88 2.45
N ILE A 86 -8.26 -10.73 2.96
CA ILE A 86 -6.87 -10.32 2.91
C ILE A 86 -6.05 -11.16 3.91
N SER A 87 -5.01 -11.82 3.41
CA SER A 87 -4.11 -12.66 4.20
C SER A 87 -2.68 -12.55 3.68
N GLY A 88 -1.72 -13.07 4.45
CA GLY A 88 -0.32 -13.12 4.04
C GLY A 88 0.59 -12.48 5.08
N THR A 89 1.70 -11.90 4.65
CA THR A 89 2.69 -11.32 5.56
C THR A 89 3.18 -9.93 5.14
N VAL A 90 3.54 -9.14 6.15
CA VAL A 90 4.19 -7.84 6.05
C VAL A 90 5.49 -7.92 6.84
N THR A 91 6.61 -7.55 6.22
CA THR A 91 7.92 -7.56 6.89
C THR A 91 8.58 -6.21 6.71
N ARG A 92 9.05 -5.61 7.80
CA ARG A 92 9.89 -4.42 7.73
C ARG A 92 11.34 -4.83 7.46
N LEU A 93 11.95 -4.31 6.41
CA LEU A 93 13.30 -4.65 5.96
C LEU A 93 14.37 -3.64 6.40
N SER A 94 13.99 -2.43 6.83
CA SER A 94 14.92 -1.40 7.28
C SER A 94 14.50 -0.78 8.60
N ALA A 95 15.49 -0.41 9.44
CA ALA A 95 15.29 0.36 10.67
C ALA A 95 15.00 1.85 10.41
N ASP A 96 15.18 2.32 9.17
CA ASP A 96 14.83 3.67 8.75
C ASP A 96 13.33 3.94 8.95
N THR A 97 13.03 5.08 9.58
CA THR A 97 11.66 5.55 9.86
C THR A 97 11.17 6.58 8.84
N LEU A 98 12.07 7.29 8.16
CA LEU A 98 11.73 8.29 7.14
C LEU A 98 11.52 7.65 5.76
N SER A 99 12.25 6.58 5.49
CA SER A 99 12.11 5.79 4.26
C SER A 99 12.01 4.29 4.55
N PRO A 100 10.98 3.83 5.29
CA PRO A 100 10.82 2.43 5.64
C PRO A 100 10.69 1.55 4.39
N LYS A 101 11.46 0.47 4.37
CA LYS A 101 11.41 -0.58 3.36
C LYS A 101 10.54 -1.71 3.86
N LEU A 102 9.50 -2.09 3.14
CA LEU A 102 8.61 -3.19 3.51
C LEU A 102 8.57 -4.28 2.42
N ASP A 103 8.57 -5.55 2.81
CA ASP A 103 8.21 -6.70 1.96
C ASP A 103 6.75 -7.08 2.23
N LEU A 104 5.91 -6.98 1.20
CA LEU A 104 4.50 -7.35 1.23
C LEU A 104 4.32 -8.65 0.45
N ARG A 105 3.81 -9.69 1.11
CA ARG A 105 3.43 -10.96 0.50
C ARG A 105 1.98 -11.25 0.86
N LEU A 106 1.08 -10.64 0.10
CA LEU A 106 -0.35 -10.62 0.39
C LEU A 106 -1.12 -11.48 -0.60
N GLN A 107 -2.26 -11.98 -0.15
CA GLN A 107 -3.33 -12.55 -0.95
C GLN A 107 -4.63 -11.84 -0.59
N TYR A 108 -5.48 -11.60 -1.57
CA TYR A 108 -6.76 -10.92 -1.39
C TYR A 108 -7.72 -11.34 -2.50
N THR A 109 -9.01 -11.25 -2.25
CA THR A 109 -10.06 -11.49 -3.23
C THR A 109 -10.56 -10.16 -3.79
N VAL A 110 -10.86 -10.11 -5.09
CA VAL A 110 -11.51 -8.96 -5.74
C VAL A 110 -12.34 -9.45 -6.92
N ARG A 111 -13.63 -9.08 -6.98
CA ARG A 111 -14.58 -9.60 -7.99
C ARG A 111 -14.51 -11.13 -8.11
N ASP A 112 -14.62 -11.81 -6.96
CA ASP A 112 -14.61 -13.27 -6.85
C ASP A 112 -13.31 -13.96 -7.33
N SER A 113 -12.28 -13.17 -7.65
CA SER A 113 -10.99 -13.68 -8.10
C SER A 113 -9.93 -13.47 -7.02
N ARG A 114 -9.31 -14.57 -6.58
CA ARG A 114 -8.14 -14.50 -5.69
C ARG A 114 -6.93 -13.93 -6.43
N ARG A 115 -6.26 -12.98 -5.80
CA ARG A 115 -5.07 -12.28 -6.31
C ARG A 115 -3.95 -12.37 -5.28
N ALA A 116 -2.73 -12.23 -5.76
CA ALA A 116 -1.54 -12.15 -4.93
C ALA A 116 -0.76 -10.87 -5.23
N LEU A 117 -0.25 -10.23 -4.17
CA LEU A 117 0.69 -9.12 -4.25
C LEU A 117 1.99 -9.52 -3.58
N ARG A 118 3.07 -9.54 -4.36
CA ARG A 118 4.44 -9.76 -3.88
C ARG A 118 5.29 -8.57 -4.27
N ARG A 119 5.54 -7.68 -3.31
CA ARG A 119 6.24 -6.40 -3.56
C ARG A 119 7.12 -6.00 -2.39
N ARG A 120 8.36 -5.64 -2.72
CA ARG A 120 9.23 -4.85 -1.86
C ARG A 120 9.06 -3.39 -2.24
N LEU A 121 8.70 -2.56 -1.27
CA LEU A 121 8.42 -1.15 -1.48
C LEU A 121 9.26 -0.33 -0.51
N VAL A 122 9.75 0.81 -0.99
CA VAL A 122 10.30 1.87 -0.14
C VAL A 122 9.25 2.93 -0.07
N PHE A 123 8.75 3.23 1.13
CA PHE A 123 7.79 4.29 1.31
C PHE A 123 8.55 5.53 1.75
N GLN A 124 8.46 6.60 0.98
CA GLN A 124 9.05 7.87 1.38
C GLN A 124 8.03 8.61 2.24
N HIS A 125 8.47 9.13 3.39
CA HIS A 125 7.74 10.23 4.02
C HIS A 125 7.74 11.40 3.06
N ASP A 126 6.55 11.87 2.72
CA ASP A 126 6.37 13.06 1.88
C ASP A 126 6.73 14.31 2.70
N THR A 127 8.02 14.48 3.00
CA THR A 127 8.56 15.68 3.65
C THR A 127 8.45 16.90 2.72
N ALA A 128 8.17 16.69 1.42
CA ALA A 128 7.95 17.76 0.46
C ALA A 128 6.67 18.56 0.73
N TYR A 129 5.71 18.04 1.50
CA TYR A 129 4.50 18.79 1.87
C TYR A 129 4.77 19.92 2.87
N PHE A 130 5.87 19.85 3.66
CA PHE A 130 6.27 20.91 4.59
C PHE A 130 7.29 21.91 4.01
N ARG A 131 7.82 21.66 2.81
CA ARG A 131 8.74 22.58 2.09
C ARG A 131 8.03 23.61 1.19
N ARG A 132 6.74 23.86 1.40
CA ARG A 132 6.06 25.09 0.95
C ARG A 132 5.71 25.98 2.14
N LYS A 133 6.75 26.55 2.74
CA LYS A 133 6.77 27.82 3.49
C LYS A 133 8.11 28.44 3.06
N LYS A 134 8.18 29.63 2.48
CA LYS A 134 7.46 30.88 2.66
C LYS A 134 7.53 31.65 1.34
#